data_AF-A0A534PUW8-F1
#
_entry.id   AF-A0A534PUW8-F1
#
_cell.length_a   1.000
_cell.length_b   1.000
_cell.length_c   1.000
_cell.angle_alpha   90.00
_cell.angle_beta   90.00
_cell.angle_gamma   90.00
#
_symmetry.space_group_name_H-M   'P 1'
#
loop_
_entity.id
_entity.type
_entity.pdbx_description
1 polymer ?
#
loop_
_entity_poly.entity_id
_entity_poly.type
_entity_poly.pdbx_seq_one_letter_code
_entity_poly.pdbx_strand_id
1 'polypeptide(L)'
;MTRAILLSLCFGCATVHSTLMDAHSSSLKTQASTDLSCPKEQIEVAESPENHWTASGCGRRKEYLLRNPNCLAERDCVWEPQ
;
A
#
# COMPACT_ATOMS: atom_id res chain seq x y z
N MET A 1 30.06 -5.06 43.49
CA MET A 1 29.99 -6.02 42.37
C MET A 1 28.67 -5.80 41.66
N THR A 2 28.69 -4.99 40.60
CA THR A 2 27.53 -4.46 39.89
C THR A 2 27.09 -5.47 38.83
N ARG A 3 25.95 -6.14 39.03
CA ARG A 3 25.39 -7.07 38.03
C ARG A 3 24.45 -6.29 37.12
N ALA A 4 24.88 -6.14 35.86
CA ALA A 4 24.14 -5.48 34.80
C ALA A 4 22.83 -6.21 34.48
N ILE A 5 21.76 -5.44 34.37
CA ILE A 5 20.44 -5.87 33.92
C ILE A 5 20.52 -6.11 32.41
N LEU A 6 20.50 -7.38 32.01
CA LEU A 6 20.28 -7.79 30.62
C LEU A 6 18.83 -7.43 30.25
N LEU A 7 18.63 -6.21 29.73
CA LEU A 7 17.39 -5.78 29.12
C LEU A 7 17.16 -6.55 27.81
N SER A 8 16.03 -7.25 27.79
CA SER A 8 15.50 -8.06 26.70
C SER A 8 15.59 -7.38 25.33
N LEU A 9 16.41 -7.94 24.44
CA LEU A 9 16.31 -7.71 23.00
C LEU A 9 15.15 -8.55 22.44
N CYS A 10 13.91 -8.09 22.67
CA CYS A 10 12.78 -8.48 21.84
C CYS A 10 12.81 -7.60 20.58
N PHE A 11 13.76 -7.85 19.68
CA PHE A 11 13.75 -7.24 18.35
C PHE A 11 12.66 -7.91 17.50
N GLY A 12 11.49 -7.27 17.49
CA GLY A 12 10.62 -7.13 16.32
C GLY A 12 10.03 -8.38 15.69
N CYS A 13 8.92 -8.87 16.23
CA CYS A 13 8.00 -9.79 15.54
C CYS A 13 6.83 -9.01 14.89
N ALA A 14 7.12 -8.03 14.03
CA ALA A 14 6.08 -7.17 13.44
C ALA A 14 6.42 -6.68 12.02
N THR A 15 6.47 -7.56 11.02
CA THR A 15 6.79 -7.13 9.63
C THR A 15 6.13 -7.95 8.50
N VAL A 16 5.08 -8.72 8.75
CA VAL A 16 4.40 -9.46 7.66
C VAL A 16 3.12 -8.80 7.12
N HIS A 17 2.51 -7.87 7.84
CA HIS A 17 1.29 -7.19 7.37
C HIS A 17 1.59 -5.94 6.52
N SER A 18 2.74 -5.31 6.74
CA SER A 18 3.07 -4.04 6.08
C SER A 18 3.41 -4.20 4.59
N THR A 19 4.06 -5.31 4.21
CA THR A 19 4.60 -5.48 2.85
C THR A 19 3.54 -5.67 1.76
N LEU A 20 2.40 -6.30 2.08
CA LEU A 20 1.29 -6.49 1.15
C LEU A 20 0.57 -5.17 0.85
N MET A 21 0.28 -4.39 1.90
CA MET A 21 -0.29 -3.05 1.74
C MET A 21 0.65 -2.11 0.99
N ASP A 22 1.97 -2.24 1.17
CA ASP A 22 2.98 -1.47 0.43
C ASP A 22 2.98 -1.81 -1.07
N ALA A 23 2.87 -3.10 -1.44
CA ALA A 23 2.82 -3.54 -2.83
C ALA A 23 1.54 -3.09 -3.54
N HIS A 24 0.38 -3.22 -2.87
CA HIS A 24 -0.91 -2.75 -3.38
C HIS A 24 -0.89 -1.23 -3.59
N SER A 25 -0.44 -0.49 -2.57
CA SER A 25 -0.34 0.97 -2.61
C SER A 25 0.57 1.45 -3.74
N SER A 26 1.79 0.90 -3.85
CA SER A 26 2.72 1.32 -4.89
C SER A 26 2.24 0.99 -6.30
N SER A 27 1.64 -0.19 -6.49
CA SER A 27 1.03 -0.59 -7.77
C SER A 27 -0.10 0.34 -8.17
N LEU A 28 -1.04 0.59 -7.24
CA LEU A 28 -2.18 1.46 -7.50
C LEU A 28 -1.75 2.88 -7.80
N LYS A 29 -0.76 3.43 -7.08
CA LYS A 29 -0.21 4.76 -7.37
C LYS A 29 0.36 4.84 -8.79
N THR A 30 1.01 3.79 -9.28
CA THR A 30 1.51 3.74 -10.67
C THR A 30 0.35 3.84 -11.66
N GLN A 31 -0.69 3.03 -11.51
CA GLN A 31 -1.85 3.06 -12.41
C GLN A 31 -2.61 4.39 -12.31
N ALA A 32 -2.89 4.85 -11.09
CA ALA A 32 -3.58 6.10 -10.84
C ALA A 32 -2.81 7.34 -11.34
N SER A 33 -1.48 7.31 -11.35
CA SER A 33 -0.68 8.40 -11.91
C SER A 33 -0.99 8.65 -13.40
N THR A 34 -1.21 7.56 -14.14
CA THR A 34 -1.55 7.60 -15.57
C THR A 34 -3.01 8.01 -15.76
N ASP A 35 -3.92 7.35 -15.05
CA ASP A 35 -5.36 7.63 -15.13
C ASP A 35 -5.74 9.06 -14.73
N LEU A 36 -5.12 9.59 -13.67
CA LEU A 36 -5.38 10.93 -13.16
C LEU A 36 -4.50 11.98 -13.85
N SER A 37 -3.53 11.57 -14.68
CA SER A 37 -2.50 12.44 -15.26
C SER A 37 -1.80 13.28 -14.18
N CYS A 38 -1.37 12.62 -13.11
CA CYS A 38 -0.81 13.23 -11.91
C CYS A 38 0.47 12.50 -11.51
N PRO A 39 1.55 13.18 -11.06
CA PRO A 39 2.77 12.52 -10.64
C PRO A 39 2.52 11.48 -9.54
N LYS A 40 3.17 10.31 -9.63
CA LYS A 40 2.99 9.18 -8.70
C LYS A 40 3.20 9.62 -7.24
N GLU A 41 4.12 10.53 -7.01
CA GLU A 41 4.50 11.05 -5.69
C GLU A 41 3.39 11.91 -5.06
N GLN A 42 2.49 12.46 -5.88
CA GLN A 42 1.34 13.25 -5.45
C GLN A 42 0.05 12.42 -5.37
N ILE A 43 0.12 11.12 -5.67
CA ILE A 43 -1.01 10.21 -5.48
C ILE A 43 -1.02 9.70 -4.04
N GLU A 44 -2.14 9.95 -3.39
CA GLU A 44 -2.53 9.31 -2.14
C GLU A 44 -3.52 8.18 -2.45
N VAL A 45 -3.39 7.06 -1.74
CA VAL A 45 -4.30 5.92 -1.87
C VAL A 45 -4.84 5.55 -0.51
N ALA A 46 -6.11 5.17 -0.48
CA ALA A 46 -6.79 4.71 0.72
C ALA A 46 -7.51 3.40 0.41
N GLU A 47 -7.23 2.39 1.21
CA GLU A 47 -8.00 1.15 1.21
C GLU A 47 -9.36 1.40 1.85
N SER A 48 -10.38 0.81 1.23
CA SER A 48 -11.75 0.72 1.71
C SER A 48 -12.12 -0.75 1.90
N PRO A 49 -13.22 -1.05 2.61
CA PRO A 49 -13.69 -2.43 2.76
C PRO A 49 -13.84 -3.15 1.41
N GLU A 50 -13.77 -4.48 1.43
CA GLU A 50 -14.12 -5.31 0.28
C GLU A 50 -13.21 -5.17 -0.95
N ASN A 51 -11.92 -4.85 -0.76
CA ASN A 51 -10.93 -4.64 -1.83
C ASN A 51 -11.20 -3.41 -2.70
N HIS A 52 -11.99 -2.46 -2.21
CA HIS A 52 -12.15 -1.15 -2.83
C HIS A 52 -10.98 -0.25 -2.43
N TRP A 53 -10.45 0.50 -3.37
CA TRP A 53 -9.38 1.45 -3.14
C TRP A 53 -9.72 2.77 -3.82
N THR A 54 -9.43 3.86 -3.11
CA THR A 54 -9.53 5.20 -3.67
C THR A 54 -8.12 5.71 -3.96
N ALA A 55 -7.90 6.30 -5.13
CA ALA A 55 -6.71 7.10 -5.41
C ALA A 55 -7.10 8.56 -5.63
N SER A 56 -6.36 9.48 -5.03
CA SER A 56 -6.56 10.92 -5.18
C SER A 56 -5.24 11.66 -5.34
N GLY A 57 -5.23 12.67 -6.19
CA GLY A 57 -4.06 13.51 -6.46
C GLY A 57 -4.38 14.57 -7.50
N CYS A 58 -3.65 15.69 -7.47
CA CYS A 58 -3.81 16.80 -8.41
C CYS A 58 -5.26 17.32 -8.55
N GLY A 59 -6.04 17.31 -7.46
CA GLY A 59 -7.44 17.73 -7.43
C GLY A 59 -8.41 16.75 -8.10
N ARG A 60 -7.97 15.54 -8.43
CA ARG A 60 -8.78 14.47 -9.03
C ARG A 60 -8.84 13.27 -8.09
N ARG A 61 -9.89 12.47 -8.24
CA ARG A 61 -10.12 11.24 -7.47
C ARG A 61 -10.71 10.18 -8.39
N LYS A 62 -10.31 8.93 -8.18
CA LYS A 62 -10.87 7.76 -8.87
C LYS A 62 -10.88 6.53 -7.96
N GLU A 63 -11.85 5.67 -8.16
CA GLU A 63 -12.05 4.45 -7.38
C GLU A 63 -11.65 3.22 -8.20
N TYR A 64 -11.13 2.22 -7.49
CA TYR A 64 -10.55 1.02 -8.06
C TYR A 64 -10.96 -0.20 -7.25
N LEU A 65 -11.15 -1.32 -7.95
CA LEU A 65 -11.36 -2.62 -7.33
C LEU A 65 -10.12 -3.50 -7.56
N LEU A 66 -9.55 -4.05 -6.49
CA LEU A 66 -8.44 -5.00 -6.60
C LEU A 66 -8.99 -6.39 -6.96
N ARG A 67 -8.74 -6.84 -8.19
CA ARG A 67 -9.21 -8.13 -8.69
C ARG A 67 -8.43 -9.32 -8.11
N ASN A 68 -7.18 -9.11 -7.73
CA ASN A 68 -6.34 -10.13 -7.11
C ASN A 68 -5.75 -9.62 -5.78
N PRO A 69 -6.38 -9.89 -4.63
CA PRO A 69 -5.93 -9.41 -3.33
C PRO A 69 -4.65 -10.11 -2.82
N ASN A 70 -4.20 -11.17 -3.50
CA ASN A 70 -2.99 -11.91 -3.13
C ASN A 70 -1.76 -11.47 -3.94
N CYS A 71 -1.78 -10.29 -4.58
CA CYS A 71 -0.64 -9.85 -5.36
C CYS A 71 0.53 -9.45 -4.45
N LEU A 72 1.64 -10.19 -4.57
CA LEU A 72 2.85 -9.99 -3.76
C LEU A 72 3.86 -9.04 -4.42
N ALA A 73 3.65 -8.70 -5.69
CA ALA A 73 4.49 -7.79 -6.46
C ALA A 73 3.62 -6.82 -7.28
N GLU A 74 4.13 -5.61 -7.53
CA GLU A 74 3.33 -4.53 -8.14
C GLU A 74 2.70 -4.90 -9.48
N ARG A 75 3.41 -5.68 -10.30
CA ARG A 75 3.01 -6.12 -11.64
C ARG A 75 1.90 -7.18 -11.65
N ASP A 76 1.66 -7.83 -10.52
CA ASP A 76 0.68 -8.92 -10.40
C ASP A 76 -0.67 -8.40 -9.86
N CYS A 77 -0.72 -7.13 -9.44
CA CYS A 77 -1.94 -6.47 -9.01
C CYS A 77 -2.74 -5.99 -10.21
N VAL A 78 -4.01 -6.36 -10.27
CA VAL A 78 -4.93 -5.98 -11.35
C VAL A 78 -6.01 -5.07 -10.77
N TRP A 79 -6.00 -3.81 -11.20
CA TRP A 79 -6.95 -2.80 -10.76
C TRP A 79 -7.97 -2.50 -11.84
N GLU A 80 -9.25 -2.59 -11.45
CA GLU A 80 -10.36 -2.24 -12.33
C GLU A 80 -10.98 -0.90 -11.90
N PRO A 81 -10.98 0.12 -12.79
CA PRO A 81 -11.61 1.39 -12.48
C PRO A 81 -13.13 1.24 -12.41
N GLN A 82 -13.75 1.88 -11.42
CA GLN A 82 -15.21 1.96 -11.27
C GLN A 82 -15.77 3.26 -11.86
#